data_AF-A0A9E1N1F2-F1
#
_entry.id   AF-A0A9E1N1F2-F1
#
_cell.length_a   1.000
_cell.length_b   1.000
_cell.length_c   1.000
_cell.angle_alpha   90.00
_cell.angle_beta   90.00
_cell.angle_gamma   90.00
#
_symmetry.space_group_name_H-M   'P 1'
#
loop_
_entity.id
_entity.type
_entity.pdbx_description
1 polymer ?
#
loop_
_entity_poly.entity_id
_entity_poly.type
_entity_poly.pdbx_seq_one_letter_code
_entity_poly.pdbx_strand_id
1 'polypeptide(L)'
;NATLTLTNCDFTNTGDTATMDAGGALRAENGTLNISGGSFTHWSALSGGAIYGTDTPDVDIDGATFHHNHARGDSADGGAIYFASTEGTANIDNCIFTSNTAVDKAGAIRINGSGSLSMNGNTFSANSAYEGGHIYAEVNVTDVGSSYSLGTTTGDGGAIHLSSTADLSVTDCSFDENSAGDDGGAIYHGTTGSLTIAGGTTFDTNDAVDMGGHVYLSSGTNTLDISGTTSFLDGTAAQGGAIYANANLTTMTIADATFDTNEATVGNGGAIATHGSGTWSITDSSFTTSSATGNGGAIYNGSSTTWSITNSTFDTSTAGGNGGAIYNASSTNGTLENISFTASKAISGNGGAIYNTVSSNWSL
;
A
#
# COMPACT_ATOMS: atom_id res chain seq x y z
N ASN A 1 -34.68 2.70 -3.23
CA ASN A 1 -34.22 3.02 -4.61
C ASN A 1 -34.66 4.42 -5.02
N ALA A 2 -34.32 5.42 -4.21
CA ALA A 2 -34.34 6.81 -4.64
C ALA A 2 -32.91 7.21 -5.04
N THR A 3 -32.77 8.22 -5.90
CA THR A 3 -31.47 8.79 -6.29
C THR A 3 -31.35 10.18 -5.71
N LEU A 4 -30.25 10.45 -5.01
CA LEU A 4 -29.85 11.80 -4.65
C LEU A 4 -28.76 12.26 -5.61
N THR A 5 -28.92 13.46 -6.18
CA THR A 5 -27.91 14.08 -7.04
C THR A 5 -27.56 15.45 -6.50
N LEU A 6 -26.27 15.68 -6.26
CA LEU A 6 -25.69 16.93 -5.85
C LEU A 6 -24.72 17.41 -6.95
N THR A 7 -24.83 18.67 -7.34
CA THR A 7 -23.95 19.27 -8.36
C THR A 7 -23.44 20.61 -7.85
N ASN A 8 -22.12 20.73 -7.72
CA ASN A 8 -21.42 21.93 -7.25
C ASN A 8 -22.02 22.51 -5.96
N CYS A 9 -22.27 21.63 -4.98
CA CYS A 9 -22.84 22.00 -3.69
C CYS A 9 -21.72 22.10 -2.64
N ASP A 10 -21.66 23.22 -1.92
CA ASP A 10 -20.67 23.44 -0.86
C ASP A 10 -21.31 23.31 0.53
N PHE A 11 -20.82 22.36 1.30
CA PHE A 11 -21.22 22.07 2.67
C PHE A 11 -20.07 22.46 3.61
N THR A 12 -20.21 23.57 4.32
CA THR A 12 -19.23 24.02 5.33
C THR A 12 -19.87 24.07 6.70
N ASN A 13 -19.29 23.36 7.67
CA ASN A 13 -19.65 23.52 9.07
C ASN A 13 -18.77 24.61 9.72
N THR A 14 -19.39 25.54 10.44
CA THR A 14 -18.71 26.66 11.11
C THR A 14 -18.85 26.64 12.63
N GLY A 15 -19.35 25.55 13.23
CA GLY A 15 -19.61 25.44 14.66
C GLY A 15 -19.15 24.11 15.27
N ASP A 16 -19.04 24.10 16.61
CA ASP A 16 -18.66 22.92 17.38
C ASP A 16 -19.71 21.81 17.25
N THR A 17 -19.30 20.74 16.56
CA THR A 17 -19.80 19.36 16.68
C THR A 17 -21.31 19.18 16.70
N ALA A 18 -21.90 18.88 15.55
CA ALA A 18 -23.21 18.23 15.52
C ALA A 18 -23.10 16.90 16.28
N THR A 19 -23.92 16.66 17.30
CA THR A 19 -24.00 15.41 18.08
C THR A 19 -24.55 14.23 17.25
N MET A 20 -24.31 14.21 15.94
CA MET A 20 -24.92 13.28 15.01
C MET A 20 -24.16 11.98 14.97
N ASP A 21 -24.91 10.88 15.00
CA ASP A 21 -24.36 9.52 15.10
C ASP A 21 -23.54 9.14 13.86
N ALA A 22 -23.89 9.59 12.65
CA ALA A 22 -23.10 9.32 11.44
C ALA A 22 -23.45 10.29 10.30
N GLY A 23 -22.47 10.62 9.46
CA GLY A 23 -22.65 11.43 8.24
C GLY A 23 -22.88 12.91 8.54
N GLY A 24 -21.82 13.63 8.91
CA GLY A 24 -21.93 15.00 9.43
C GLY A 24 -22.67 15.96 8.50
N ALA A 25 -22.38 15.89 7.19
CA ALA A 25 -23.07 16.65 6.16
C ALA A 25 -24.21 15.85 5.53
N LEU A 26 -23.95 14.58 5.24
CA LEU A 26 -24.83 13.73 4.46
C LEU A 26 -24.89 12.32 5.04
N ARG A 27 -26.11 11.81 5.19
CA ARG A 27 -26.39 10.41 5.45
C ARG A 27 -27.23 9.84 4.30
N ALA A 28 -26.66 8.91 3.54
CA ALA A 28 -27.30 8.26 2.41
C ALA A 28 -27.70 6.82 2.77
N GLU A 29 -28.98 6.47 2.64
CA GLU A 29 -29.47 5.13 2.94
C GLU A 29 -30.35 4.61 1.80
N ASN A 30 -30.16 3.34 1.41
CA ASN A 30 -31.09 2.62 0.53
C ASN A 30 -31.36 3.30 -0.83
N GLY A 31 -30.29 3.69 -1.53
CA GLY A 31 -30.39 4.39 -2.80
C GLY A 31 -29.05 4.70 -3.48
N THR A 32 -29.14 5.41 -4.59
CA THR A 32 -27.99 5.86 -5.39
C THR A 32 -27.57 7.25 -4.95
N LEU A 33 -26.27 7.46 -4.77
CA LEU A 33 -25.67 8.76 -4.46
C LEU A 33 -24.79 9.24 -5.61
N ASN A 34 -25.17 10.37 -6.22
CA ASN A 34 -24.38 11.02 -7.26
C ASN A 34 -23.92 12.41 -6.79
N ILE A 35 -22.62 12.67 -6.80
CA ILE A 35 -22.02 13.96 -6.48
C ILE A 35 -21.12 14.38 -7.64
N SER A 36 -21.30 15.60 -8.13
CA SER A 36 -20.53 16.17 -9.23
C SER A 36 -20.02 17.56 -8.83
N GLY A 37 -18.77 17.62 -8.37
CA GLY A 37 -18.15 18.82 -7.83
C GLY A 37 -18.71 19.25 -6.47
N GLY A 38 -18.16 20.37 -5.96
CA GLY A 38 -18.51 20.93 -4.66
C GLY A 38 -17.56 20.51 -3.54
N SER A 39 -17.88 20.90 -2.31
CA SER A 39 -16.99 20.72 -1.16
C SER A 39 -17.72 20.27 0.11
N PHE A 40 -17.01 19.51 0.94
CA PHE A 40 -17.42 19.08 2.28
C PHE A 40 -16.30 19.43 3.25
N THR A 41 -16.53 20.44 4.08
CA THR A 41 -15.47 21.06 4.89
C THR A 41 -15.85 21.16 6.37
N HIS A 42 -14.95 20.72 7.25
CA HIS A 42 -15.05 20.81 8.71
C HIS A 42 -16.21 20.01 9.35
N TRP A 43 -16.69 18.97 8.68
CA TRP A 43 -17.75 18.14 9.25
C TRP A 43 -17.20 17.18 10.29
N SER A 44 -17.98 16.95 11.34
CA SER A 44 -17.61 15.97 12.37
C SER A 44 -18.81 15.17 12.84
N ALA A 45 -18.68 13.85 12.79
CA ALA A 45 -19.66 12.85 13.22
C ALA A 45 -18.95 11.70 13.95
N LEU A 46 -19.69 10.75 14.55
CA LEU A 46 -19.04 9.56 15.14
C LEU A 46 -18.48 8.61 14.07
N SER A 47 -18.94 8.72 12.82
CA SER A 47 -18.54 7.88 11.69
C SER A 47 -18.92 8.57 10.39
N GLY A 48 -18.08 8.48 9.35
CA GLY A 48 -18.30 9.19 8.10
C GLY A 48 -18.35 10.70 8.32
N GLY A 49 -17.19 11.30 8.61
CA GLY A 49 -17.12 12.67 9.13
C GLY A 49 -17.94 13.66 8.32
N ALA A 50 -17.88 13.60 6.99
CA ALA A 50 -18.78 14.30 6.08
C ALA A 50 -19.94 13.43 5.59
N ILE A 51 -19.63 12.25 5.03
CA ILE A 51 -20.61 11.37 4.38
C ILE A 51 -20.62 10.02 5.08
N TYR A 52 -21.82 9.55 5.40
CA TYR A 52 -22.06 8.16 5.80
C TYR A 52 -23.09 7.52 4.87
N GLY A 53 -22.77 6.33 4.35
CA GLY A 53 -23.67 5.54 3.53
C GLY A 53 -23.87 4.12 4.06
N THR A 54 -25.11 3.64 3.99
CA THR A 54 -25.47 2.23 4.26
C THR A 54 -26.48 1.74 3.23
N ASP A 55 -26.30 0.51 2.78
CA ASP A 55 -27.12 -0.13 1.75
C ASP A 55 -27.22 0.76 0.50
N THR A 56 -26.07 1.32 0.12
CA THR A 56 -25.91 2.20 -1.05
C THR A 56 -25.33 1.39 -2.20
N PRO A 57 -26.18 0.81 -3.08
CA PRO A 57 -25.69 -0.08 -4.14
C PRO A 57 -24.83 0.63 -5.17
N ASP A 58 -25.13 1.90 -5.49
CA ASP A 58 -24.40 2.68 -6.49
C ASP A 58 -23.98 4.03 -5.89
N VAL A 59 -22.68 4.33 -5.96
CA VAL A 59 -22.10 5.61 -5.54
C VAL A 59 -21.25 6.13 -6.69
N ASP A 60 -21.46 7.39 -7.07
CA ASP A 60 -20.68 8.10 -8.07
C ASP A 60 -20.32 9.49 -7.53
N ILE A 61 -19.05 9.71 -7.24
CA ILE A 61 -18.53 10.98 -6.70
C ILE A 61 -17.40 11.44 -7.62
N ASP A 62 -17.65 12.49 -8.40
CA ASP A 62 -16.70 13.05 -9.35
C ASP A 62 -16.37 14.50 -9.00
N GLY A 63 -15.08 14.84 -8.90
CA GLY A 63 -14.61 16.22 -8.77
C GLY A 63 -14.89 16.92 -7.43
N ALA A 64 -15.24 16.18 -6.37
CA ALA A 64 -15.58 16.74 -5.07
C ALA A 64 -14.34 16.93 -4.17
N THR A 65 -14.40 17.91 -3.26
CA THR A 65 -13.34 18.15 -2.26
C THR A 65 -13.82 17.85 -0.85
N PHE A 66 -13.08 17.03 -0.11
CA PHE A 66 -13.29 16.70 1.30
C PHE A 66 -12.12 17.22 2.11
N HIS A 67 -12.35 18.21 2.96
CA HIS A 67 -11.30 18.92 3.68
C HIS A 67 -11.59 19.05 5.17
N HIS A 68 -10.64 18.66 6.03
CA HIS A 68 -10.77 18.79 7.49
C HIS A 68 -12.03 18.14 8.09
N ASN A 69 -12.49 17.03 7.51
CA ASN A 69 -13.58 16.27 8.11
C ASN A 69 -13.02 15.29 9.16
N HIS A 70 -13.79 15.05 10.22
CA HIS A 70 -13.32 14.34 11.39
C HIS A 70 -14.34 13.33 11.93
N ALA A 71 -14.00 12.04 11.89
CA ALA A 71 -14.74 10.98 12.56
C ALA A 71 -14.21 10.82 14.00
N ARG A 72 -15.03 11.16 15.01
CA ARG A 72 -14.56 11.41 16.40
C ARG A 72 -14.95 10.39 17.47
N GLY A 73 -15.73 9.38 17.12
CA GLY A 73 -16.09 8.29 18.04
C GLY A 73 -14.91 7.37 18.37
N ASP A 74 -15.05 6.56 19.43
CA ASP A 74 -13.98 5.65 19.90
C ASP A 74 -13.69 4.49 18.93
N SER A 75 -14.59 4.22 17.98
CA SER A 75 -14.43 3.29 16.85
C SER A 75 -14.87 3.99 15.56
N ALA A 76 -14.38 5.21 15.38
CA ALA A 76 -14.81 6.07 14.30
C ALA A 76 -14.03 5.83 13.03
N ASP A 77 -14.78 5.44 12.01
CA ASP A 77 -14.24 5.16 10.70
C ASP A 77 -14.60 6.26 9.69
N GLY A 78 -13.74 6.45 8.70
CA GLY A 78 -13.97 7.28 7.53
C GLY A 78 -14.03 8.76 7.87
N GLY A 79 -12.86 9.38 8.06
CA GLY A 79 -12.77 10.78 8.45
C GLY A 79 -13.48 11.72 7.49
N ALA A 80 -13.49 11.41 6.18
CA ALA A 80 -14.37 12.07 5.21
C ALA A 80 -15.62 11.25 4.91
N ILE A 81 -15.43 10.02 4.43
CA ILE A 81 -16.49 9.17 3.89
C ILE A 81 -16.42 7.81 4.57
N TYR A 82 -17.58 7.31 5.01
CA TYR A 82 -17.73 5.92 5.40
C TYR A 82 -18.93 5.28 4.68
N PHE A 83 -18.66 4.29 3.83
CA PHE A 83 -19.67 3.36 3.32
C PHE A 83 -19.64 2.05 4.11
N ALA A 84 -20.65 1.83 4.94
CA ALA A 84 -20.75 0.68 5.85
C ALA A 84 -21.24 -0.61 5.18
N SER A 85 -22.00 -0.50 4.08
CA SER A 85 -22.38 -1.63 3.23
C SER A 85 -22.58 -1.16 1.79
N THR A 86 -21.58 -1.44 0.96
CA THR A 86 -21.63 -1.23 -0.50
C THR A 86 -21.83 -2.58 -1.18
N GLU A 87 -22.93 -2.74 -1.89
CA GLU A 87 -23.24 -3.99 -2.61
C GLU A 87 -22.86 -3.92 -4.10
N GLY A 88 -22.70 -2.71 -4.65
CA GLY A 88 -22.23 -2.49 -6.02
C GLY A 88 -20.89 -1.77 -6.05
N THR A 89 -20.65 -0.98 -7.09
CA THR A 89 -19.38 -0.26 -7.25
C THR A 89 -19.54 1.17 -6.74
N ALA A 90 -18.65 1.58 -5.84
CA ALA A 90 -18.43 2.98 -5.52
C ALA A 90 -17.37 3.55 -6.47
N ASN A 91 -17.77 4.47 -7.35
CA ASN A 91 -16.86 5.23 -8.20
C ASN A 91 -16.54 6.56 -7.50
N ILE A 92 -15.26 6.82 -7.26
CA ILE A 92 -14.78 8.07 -6.67
C ILE A 92 -13.63 8.56 -7.54
N ASP A 93 -13.90 9.60 -8.33
CA ASP A 93 -13.02 10.05 -9.39
C ASP A 93 -12.72 11.55 -9.25
N ASN A 94 -11.50 11.96 -9.62
CA ASN A 94 -11.05 13.35 -9.65
C ASN A 94 -11.29 14.12 -8.34
N CYS A 95 -11.38 13.42 -7.21
CA CYS A 95 -11.70 13.99 -5.92
C CYS A 95 -10.44 14.36 -5.14
N ILE A 96 -10.58 15.31 -4.22
CA ILE A 96 -9.50 15.77 -3.35
C ILE A 96 -9.88 15.48 -1.89
N PHE A 97 -9.08 14.69 -1.19
CA PHE A 97 -9.22 14.37 0.22
C PHE A 97 -8.02 14.90 1.00
N THR A 98 -8.23 15.98 1.76
CA THR A 98 -7.14 16.65 2.47
C THR A 98 -7.42 16.85 3.96
N SER A 99 -6.44 16.52 4.81
CA SER A 99 -6.52 16.81 6.25
C SER A 99 -7.73 16.20 6.96
N ASN A 100 -8.28 15.10 6.43
CA ASN A 100 -9.37 14.37 7.08
C ASN A 100 -8.79 13.39 8.11
N THR A 101 -9.52 13.20 9.20
CA THR A 101 -9.02 12.40 10.33
C THR A 101 -10.09 11.46 10.87
N ALA A 102 -9.68 10.24 11.21
CA ALA A 102 -10.49 9.27 11.92
C ALA A 102 -9.75 8.79 13.17
N VAL A 103 -10.47 8.37 14.19
CA VAL A 103 -9.84 7.80 15.40
C VAL A 103 -9.39 6.37 15.17
N ASP A 104 -10.15 5.58 14.40
CA ASP A 104 -9.88 4.16 14.16
C ASP A 104 -9.42 3.93 12.72
N LYS A 105 -10.34 3.85 11.74
CA LYS A 105 -9.97 3.45 10.36
C LYS A 105 -10.24 4.53 9.33
N ALA A 106 -9.35 4.62 8.34
CA ALA A 106 -9.45 5.51 7.18
C ALA A 106 -9.56 7.00 7.52
N GLY A 107 -8.46 7.73 7.41
CA GLY A 107 -8.50 9.19 7.55
C GLY A 107 -9.41 9.84 6.51
N ALA A 108 -9.48 9.29 5.29
CA ALA A 108 -10.38 9.75 4.24
C ALA A 108 -11.56 8.80 4.02
N ILE A 109 -11.33 7.63 3.42
CA ILE A 109 -12.40 6.75 2.91
C ILE A 109 -12.36 5.39 3.60
N ARG A 110 -13.38 5.11 4.40
CA ARG A 110 -13.69 3.76 4.85
C ARG A 110 -14.72 3.16 3.92
N ILE A 111 -14.46 1.95 3.42
CA ILE A 111 -15.46 1.19 2.66
C ILE A 111 -15.52 -0.27 3.09
N ASN A 112 -16.74 -0.74 3.33
CA ASN A 112 -17.11 -2.12 3.64
C ASN A 112 -18.26 -2.56 2.72
N GLY A 113 -18.41 -3.87 2.52
CA GLY A 113 -19.51 -4.49 1.80
C GLY A 113 -19.08 -5.67 0.95
N SER A 114 -19.95 -6.10 0.05
CA SER A 114 -19.70 -7.16 -0.93
C SER A 114 -19.27 -6.63 -2.31
N GLY A 115 -19.28 -5.30 -2.48
CA GLY A 115 -19.04 -4.59 -3.73
C GLY A 115 -17.56 -4.30 -4.01
N SER A 116 -17.29 -3.15 -4.65
CA SER A 116 -15.94 -2.71 -5.02
C SER A 116 -15.77 -1.20 -4.95
N LEU A 117 -14.53 -0.74 -4.81
CA LEU A 117 -14.12 0.66 -4.94
C LEU A 117 -13.35 0.84 -6.25
N SER A 118 -13.83 1.73 -7.12
CA SER A 118 -13.14 2.16 -8.34
C SER A 118 -12.74 3.63 -8.19
N MET A 119 -11.48 3.93 -8.50
CA MET A 119 -10.91 5.26 -8.34
C MET A 119 -10.11 5.68 -9.58
N ASN A 120 -10.20 6.95 -9.93
CA ASN A 120 -9.42 7.55 -11.01
C ASN A 120 -8.99 8.98 -10.66
N GLY A 121 -7.69 9.27 -10.75
CA GLY A 121 -7.19 10.65 -10.73
C GLY A 121 -7.44 11.40 -9.42
N ASN A 122 -7.52 10.70 -8.29
CA ASN A 122 -7.78 11.34 -7.00
C ASN A 122 -6.51 11.87 -6.34
N THR A 123 -6.68 12.83 -5.44
CA THR A 123 -5.60 13.34 -4.59
C THR A 123 -5.94 13.13 -3.12
N PHE A 124 -5.14 12.34 -2.42
CA PHE A 124 -5.16 12.16 -0.98
C PHE A 124 -3.93 12.83 -0.38
N SER A 125 -4.13 13.74 0.57
CA SER A 125 -3.00 14.39 1.25
C SER A 125 -3.26 14.66 2.72
N ALA A 126 -2.30 14.33 3.57
CA ALA A 126 -2.32 14.65 5.00
C ALA A 126 -3.56 14.11 5.74
N ASN A 127 -4.10 12.96 5.33
CA ASN A 127 -5.17 12.29 6.08
C ASN A 127 -4.57 11.31 7.09
N SER A 128 -5.21 11.13 8.24
CA SER A 128 -4.67 10.28 9.30
C SER A 128 -5.74 9.48 10.04
N ALA A 129 -5.38 8.27 10.45
CA ALA A 129 -6.18 7.37 11.29
C ALA A 129 -5.27 6.45 12.11
N TYR A 130 -5.83 5.56 12.93
CA TYR A 130 -5.06 4.48 13.55
C TYR A 130 -4.63 3.44 12.51
N GLU A 131 -5.50 3.07 11.57
CA GLU A 131 -5.25 2.17 10.44
C GLU A 131 -5.75 2.77 9.11
N GLY A 132 -4.97 2.65 8.03
CA GLY A 132 -5.32 3.22 6.73
C GLY A 132 -5.32 4.75 6.76
N GLY A 133 -4.17 5.40 6.61
CA GLY A 133 -4.10 6.87 6.79
C GLY A 133 -4.99 7.61 5.81
N HIS A 134 -5.10 7.14 4.57
CA HIS A 134 -6.09 7.62 3.61
C HIS A 134 -7.29 6.69 3.50
N ILE A 135 -7.05 5.42 3.19
CA ILE A 135 -8.09 4.47 2.82
C ILE A 135 -8.00 3.22 3.69
N TYR A 136 -9.16 2.77 4.15
CA TYR A 136 -9.34 1.44 4.72
C TYR A 136 -10.45 0.72 3.95
N ALA A 137 -10.11 -0.37 3.28
CA ALA A 137 -11.03 -1.10 2.41
C ALA A 137 -11.16 -2.57 2.81
N GLU A 138 -12.41 -3.04 2.86
CA GLU A 138 -12.79 -4.45 3.00
C GLU A 138 -13.39 -5.02 1.71
N VAL A 139 -13.19 -4.31 0.61
CA VAL A 139 -13.70 -4.60 -0.73
C VAL A 139 -12.54 -4.57 -1.73
N ASN A 140 -12.75 -5.13 -2.92
CA ASN A 140 -11.78 -4.99 -4.00
C ASN A 140 -11.59 -3.53 -4.38
N VAL A 141 -10.34 -3.12 -4.57
CA VAL A 141 -9.97 -1.74 -4.94
C VAL A 141 -9.26 -1.74 -6.28
N THR A 142 -9.71 -0.90 -7.20
CA THR A 142 -9.02 -0.60 -8.46
C THR A 142 -8.81 0.89 -8.54
N ASP A 143 -7.56 1.31 -8.75
CA ASP A 143 -7.19 2.72 -8.80
C ASP A 143 -6.24 3.01 -9.96
N VAL A 144 -6.49 4.12 -10.65
CA VAL A 144 -5.71 4.56 -11.80
C VAL A 144 -5.39 6.05 -11.68
N GLY A 145 -4.10 6.39 -11.63
CA GLY A 145 -3.65 7.78 -11.73
C GLY A 145 -3.85 8.63 -10.47
N SER A 146 -4.11 8.02 -9.31
CA SER A 146 -4.27 8.78 -8.06
C SER A 146 -2.94 9.04 -7.35
N SER A 147 -2.89 10.11 -6.55
CA SER A 147 -1.74 10.51 -5.74
C SER A 147 -2.07 10.42 -4.25
N TYR A 148 -1.22 9.75 -3.48
CA TYR A 148 -1.32 9.52 -2.04
C TYR A 148 -0.10 10.12 -1.36
N SER A 149 -0.30 11.17 -0.56
CA SER A 149 0.80 11.87 0.10
C SER A 149 0.55 12.08 1.59
N LEU A 150 1.60 11.97 2.40
CA LEU A 150 1.54 12.37 3.82
C LEU A 150 0.42 11.64 4.59
N GLY A 151 0.07 10.42 4.20
CA GLY A 151 -0.83 9.56 4.94
C GLY A 151 -0.12 9.01 6.16
N THR A 152 -0.69 9.22 7.36
CA THR A 152 -0.02 8.83 8.60
C THR A 152 -0.90 7.97 9.49
N THR A 153 -0.37 6.83 9.95
CA THR A 153 -1.00 5.93 10.90
C THR A 153 -0.10 5.63 12.09
N THR A 154 -0.70 5.27 13.23
CA THR A 154 0.06 4.65 14.34
C THR A 154 0.02 3.13 14.31
N GLY A 155 -0.85 2.53 13.49
CA GLY A 155 -0.83 1.12 13.11
C GLY A 155 -0.47 0.97 11.64
N ASP A 156 -1.19 0.11 10.92
CA ASP A 156 -0.85 -0.33 9.57
C ASP A 156 -1.38 0.55 8.43
N GLY A 157 -0.64 0.58 7.31
CA GLY A 157 -1.09 1.12 6.02
C GLY A 157 -1.16 2.64 6.00
N GLY A 158 -0.02 3.32 5.88
CA GLY A 158 0.03 4.79 5.92
C GLY A 158 -0.82 5.46 4.84
N ALA A 159 -0.90 4.90 3.64
CA ALA A 159 -1.87 5.31 2.62
C ALA A 159 -3.11 4.40 2.60
N ILE A 160 -2.92 3.12 2.27
CA ILE A 160 -4.01 2.17 2.03
C ILE A 160 -3.83 0.95 2.92
N HIS A 161 -4.87 0.61 3.67
CA HIS A 161 -5.00 -0.66 4.38
C HIS A 161 -6.14 -1.46 3.73
N LEU A 162 -5.83 -2.66 3.22
CA LEU A 162 -6.84 -3.66 2.87
C LEU A 162 -6.97 -4.74 3.94
N SER A 163 -8.21 -5.01 4.36
CA SER A 163 -8.58 -6.14 5.21
C SER A 163 -9.64 -7.04 4.54
N SER A 164 -9.85 -8.27 5.05
CA SER A 164 -10.73 -9.32 4.46
C SER A 164 -10.19 -10.04 3.21
N THR A 165 -11.06 -10.53 2.31
CA THR A 165 -10.68 -11.18 1.04
C THR A 165 -10.82 -10.15 -0.09
N ALA A 166 -9.80 -9.32 -0.26
CA ALA A 166 -9.83 -8.20 -1.20
C ALA A 166 -8.57 -8.18 -2.07
N ASP A 167 -8.77 -7.90 -3.37
CA ASP A 167 -7.72 -7.59 -4.32
C ASP A 167 -7.47 -6.07 -4.37
N LEU A 168 -6.22 -5.67 -4.55
CA LEU A 168 -5.83 -4.29 -4.85
C LEU A 168 -5.11 -4.24 -6.19
N SER A 169 -5.57 -3.34 -7.08
CA SER A 169 -4.88 -2.98 -8.31
C SER A 169 -4.63 -1.47 -8.34
N VAL A 170 -3.37 -1.07 -8.47
CA VAL A 170 -2.96 0.33 -8.66
C VAL A 170 -2.15 0.48 -9.94
N THR A 171 -2.51 1.46 -10.77
CA THR A 171 -1.85 1.72 -12.06
C THR A 171 -1.58 3.21 -12.24
N ASP A 172 -0.36 3.57 -12.61
CA ASP A 172 0.05 4.98 -12.79
C ASP A 172 -0.18 5.85 -11.55
N CYS A 173 -0.15 5.26 -10.34
CA CYS A 173 -0.38 5.97 -9.08
C CYS A 173 0.93 6.47 -8.45
N SER A 174 0.84 7.42 -7.52
CA SER A 174 1.99 7.91 -6.75
C SER A 174 1.73 7.78 -5.25
N PHE A 175 2.69 7.23 -4.51
CA PHE A 175 2.69 7.12 -3.06
C PHE A 175 3.93 7.83 -2.53
N ASP A 176 3.74 8.94 -1.82
CA ASP A 176 4.80 9.86 -1.43
C ASP A 176 4.72 10.20 0.06
N GLU A 177 5.80 10.01 0.81
CA GLU A 177 5.89 10.40 2.23
C GLU A 177 4.75 9.83 3.11
N ASN A 178 4.26 8.62 2.82
CA ASN A 178 3.29 7.94 3.69
C ASN A 178 4.01 7.15 4.79
N SER A 179 3.46 7.15 6.00
CA SER A 179 4.09 6.57 7.17
C SER A 179 3.14 5.71 8.00
N ALA A 180 3.59 4.49 8.31
CA ALA A 180 2.91 3.56 9.20
C ALA A 180 3.70 3.34 10.50
N GLY A 181 2.96 3.26 11.61
CA GLY A 181 3.53 2.99 12.94
C GLY A 181 3.92 1.52 13.15
N ASP A 182 3.36 0.62 12.36
CA ASP A 182 3.63 -0.82 12.39
C ASP A 182 4.12 -1.30 11.00
N ASP A 183 3.22 -1.79 10.13
CA ASP A 183 3.59 -2.36 8.82
C ASP A 183 3.00 -1.58 7.62
N GLY A 184 3.69 -1.62 6.48
CA GLY A 184 3.20 -1.12 5.20
C GLY A 184 3.08 0.41 5.14
N GLY A 185 4.20 1.11 5.01
CA GLY A 185 4.22 2.58 5.09
C GLY A 185 3.33 3.26 4.05
N ALA A 186 3.24 2.71 2.83
CA ALA A 186 2.19 3.08 1.88
C ALA A 186 1.02 2.09 1.92
N ILE A 187 1.30 0.81 1.61
CA ILE A 187 0.26 -0.21 1.42
C ILE A 187 0.46 -1.33 2.42
N TYR A 188 -0.58 -1.58 3.22
CA TYR A 188 -0.74 -2.80 3.98
C TYR A 188 -1.79 -3.69 3.33
N HIS A 189 -1.36 -4.87 2.87
CA HIS A 189 -2.24 -5.88 2.30
C HIS A 189 -2.42 -7.04 3.29
N GLY A 190 -3.43 -6.91 4.17
CA GLY A 190 -3.74 -7.80 5.28
C GLY A 190 -4.48 -9.08 4.92
N THR A 191 -4.67 -9.32 3.63
CA THR A 191 -5.84 -10.00 3.07
C THR A 191 -5.50 -11.28 2.34
N THR A 192 -6.46 -12.19 2.22
CA THR A 192 -6.40 -13.22 1.17
C THR A 192 -6.88 -12.63 -0.15
N GLY A 193 -5.95 -12.29 -1.03
CA GLY A 193 -6.19 -11.66 -2.32
C GLY A 193 -4.90 -11.46 -3.11
N SER A 194 -4.96 -10.64 -4.14
CA SER A 194 -3.87 -10.32 -5.06
C SER A 194 -3.56 -8.83 -5.02
N LEU A 195 -2.28 -8.50 -4.97
CA LEU A 195 -1.79 -7.14 -5.17
C LEU A 195 -1.20 -7.00 -6.57
N THR A 196 -1.73 -6.08 -7.37
CA THR A 196 -1.19 -5.68 -8.67
C THR A 196 -0.72 -4.23 -8.63
N ILE A 197 0.54 -3.99 -8.99
CA ILE A 197 1.15 -2.67 -9.13
C ILE A 197 1.62 -2.54 -10.57
N ALA A 198 1.10 -1.57 -11.32
CA ALA A 198 1.31 -1.49 -12.75
C ALA A 198 1.65 -0.07 -13.26
N GLY A 199 2.13 0.00 -14.49
CA GLY A 199 2.36 1.25 -15.21
C GLY A 199 3.53 2.05 -14.63
N GLY A 200 3.42 3.38 -14.64
CA GLY A 200 4.39 4.31 -14.05
C GLY A 200 4.21 4.50 -12.55
N THR A 201 3.70 3.49 -11.83
CA THR A 201 3.42 3.64 -10.39
C THR A 201 4.72 3.86 -9.60
N THR A 202 4.72 4.87 -8.73
CA THR A 202 5.90 5.27 -7.94
C THR A 202 5.58 5.23 -6.45
N PHE A 203 6.49 4.67 -5.66
CA PHE A 203 6.57 4.76 -4.22
C PHE A 203 7.85 5.50 -3.87
N ASP A 204 7.74 6.64 -3.19
CA ASP A 204 8.86 7.49 -2.79
C ASP A 204 8.74 7.82 -1.30
N THR A 205 9.82 7.59 -0.54
CA THR A 205 9.94 8.01 0.85
C THR A 205 8.77 7.54 1.74
N ASN A 206 8.27 6.32 1.52
CA ASN A 206 7.26 5.74 2.41
C ASN A 206 7.92 4.82 3.43
N ASP A 207 7.52 4.97 4.69
CA ASP A 207 8.21 4.36 5.83
C ASP A 207 7.26 3.58 6.74
N ALA A 208 7.70 2.41 7.19
CA ALA A 208 7.07 1.63 8.25
C ALA A 208 8.05 1.43 9.39
N VAL A 209 7.58 1.29 10.62
CA VAL A 209 8.48 0.99 11.75
C VAL A 209 8.97 -0.45 11.66
N ASP A 210 8.09 -1.41 11.35
CA ASP A 210 8.38 -2.83 11.44
C ASP A 210 8.67 -3.46 10.07
N MET A 211 7.69 -3.58 9.17
CA MET A 211 7.88 -4.33 7.93
C MET A 211 7.28 -3.64 6.69
N GLY A 212 8.03 -3.67 5.59
CA GLY A 212 7.55 -3.17 4.30
C GLY A 212 7.42 -1.66 4.28
N GLY A 213 8.52 -0.93 4.09
CA GLY A 213 8.50 0.54 4.14
C GLY A 213 7.52 1.11 3.12
N HIS A 214 7.47 0.55 1.92
CA HIS A 214 6.40 0.84 0.97
C HIS A 214 5.24 -0.13 1.09
N VAL A 215 5.50 -1.43 0.98
CA VAL A 215 4.46 -2.45 0.82
C VAL A 215 4.70 -3.60 1.79
N TYR A 216 3.67 -3.88 2.58
CA TYR A 216 3.58 -5.09 3.38
C TYR A 216 2.55 -6.05 2.82
N LEU A 217 2.95 -7.31 2.66
CA LEU A 217 2.06 -8.41 2.31
C LEU A 217 1.95 -9.38 3.47
N SER A 218 0.76 -9.47 4.06
CA SER A 218 0.49 -10.39 5.16
C SER A 218 0.50 -11.85 4.69
N SER A 219 0.45 -12.76 5.66
CA SER A 219 0.32 -14.20 5.40
C SER A 219 -1.00 -14.61 4.72
N GLY A 220 -1.95 -13.70 4.52
CA GLY A 220 -3.12 -13.95 3.69
C GLY A 220 -2.83 -13.84 2.19
N THR A 221 -1.87 -13.00 1.79
CA THR A 221 -1.74 -12.55 0.40
C THR A 221 -1.32 -13.70 -0.51
N ASN A 222 -2.09 -13.91 -1.59
CA ASN A 222 -1.87 -15.01 -2.50
C ASN A 222 -0.83 -14.66 -3.57
N THR A 223 -0.96 -13.48 -4.19
CA THR A 223 -0.09 -13.08 -5.31
C THR A 223 0.33 -11.62 -5.23
N LEU A 224 1.55 -11.36 -5.71
CA LEU A 224 2.07 -10.03 -6.01
C LEU A 224 2.49 -10.00 -7.48
N ASP A 225 1.95 -9.06 -8.25
CA ASP A 225 2.35 -8.80 -9.62
C ASP A 225 2.75 -7.33 -9.78
N ILE A 226 4.01 -7.10 -10.12
CA ILE A 226 4.58 -5.78 -10.37
C ILE A 226 5.03 -5.73 -11.82
N SER A 227 4.51 -4.77 -12.59
CA SER A 227 4.81 -4.65 -14.01
C SER A 227 4.76 -3.22 -14.51
N GLY A 228 5.36 -2.95 -15.68
CA GLY A 228 5.56 -1.58 -16.15
C GLY A 228 6.65 -0.88 -15.35
N THR A 229 7.04 0.31 -15.80
CA THR A 229 8.16 1.11 -15.26
C THR A 229 7.86 1.62 -13.86
N THR A 230 7.85 0.72 -12.88
CA THR A 230 7.50 0.96 -11.48
C THR A 230 8.73 1.31 -10.68
N SER A 231 8.58 2.20 -9.69
CA SER A 231 9.71 2.69 -8.88
C SER A 231 9.40 2.61 -7.39
N PHE A 232 10.37 2.11 -6.63
CA PHE A 232 10.38 2.01 -5.17
C PHE A 232 11.63 2.71 -4.66
N LEU A 233 11.47 3.92 -4.15
CA LEU A 233 12.55 4.86 -3.85
C LEU A 233 12.52 5.20 -2.37
N ASP A 234 13.69 5.14 -1.72
CA ASP A 234 13.91 5.69 -0.38
C ASP A 234 12.95 5.14 0.71
N GLY A 235 12.47 3.89 0.55
CA GLY A 235 11.62 3.24 1.55
C GLY A 235 12.40 2.66 2.74
N THR A 236 11.91 2.91 3.95
CA THR A 236 12.56 2.43 5.18
C THR A 236 11.64 1.55 6.02
N ALA A 237 12.16 0.43 6.50
CA ALA A 237 11.52 -0.40 7.53
C ALA A 237 12.54 -1.17 8.38
N ALA A 238 12.12 -1.80 9.49
CA ALA A 238 13.02 -2.72 10.18
C ALA A 238 13.35 -3.95 9.31
N GLN A 239 12.42 -4.42 8.47
CA GLN A 239 12.63 -5.50 7.49
C GLN A 239 11.92 -5.22 6.16
N GLY A 240 12.56 -5.52 5.02
CA GLY A 240 11.98 -5.25 3.70
C GLY A 240 11.77 -3.75 3.49
N GLY A 241 12.85 -2.99 3.27
CA GLY A 241 12.78 -1.53 3.20
C GLY A 241 11.78 -1.02 2.15
N ALA A 242 11.69 -1.69 1.00
CA ALA A 242 10.57 -1.47 0.07
C ALA A 242 9.41 -2.44 0.35
N ILE A 243 9.66 -3.74 0.18
CA ILE A 243 8.63 -4.77 0.16
C ILE A 243 8.96 -5.84 1.19
N TYR A 244 8.00 -6.13 2.07
CA TYR A 244 8.02 -7.31 2.91
C TYR A 244 6.92 -8.30 2.48
N ALA A 245 7.33 -9.51 2.13
CA ALA A 245 6.46 -10.60 1.70
C ALA A 245 6.47 -11.76 2.69
N ASN A 246 5.35 -12.01 3.36
CA ASN A 246 5.24 -13.05 4.38
C ASN A 246 5.10 -14.48 3.78
N ALA A 247 5.07 -15.50 4.65
CA ALA A 247 5.38 -16.90 4.35
C ALA A 247 4.42 -17.67 3.41
N ASN A 248 3.24 -17.13 3.16
CA ASN A 248 2.19 -17.81 2.40
C ASN A 248 2.03 -17.27 0.97
N LEU A 249 2.86 -16.32 0.54
CA LEU A 249 2.80 -15.80 -0.82
C LEU A 249 3.05 -16.94 -1.82
N THR A 250 2.08 -17.20 -2.68
CA THR A 250 2.13 -18.33 -3.63
C THR A 250 2.96 -17.99 -4.86
N THR A 251 2.81 -16.75 -5.36
CA THR A 251 3.51 -16.24 -6.54
C THR A 251 3.89 -14.78 -6.32
N MET A 252 5.13 -14.41 -6.66
CA MET A 252 5.57 -13.03 -6.77
C MET A 252 6.28 -12.81 -8.10
N THR A 253 5.72 -11.96 -8.96
CA THR A 253 6.32 -11.58 -10.23
C THR A 253 6.66 -10.09 -10.18
N ILE A 254 7.89 -9.75 -10.52
CA ILE A 254 8.34 -8.36 -10.60
C ILE A 254 9.04 -8.18 -11.94
N ALA A 255 8.56 -7.25 -12.76
CA ALA A 255 9.13 -6.95 -14.05
C ALA A 255 9.27 -5.43 -14.23
N ASP A 256 10.37 -4.99 -14.85
CA ASP A 256 10.59 -3.58 -15.22
C ASP A 256 10.52 -2.62 -14.02
N ALA A 257 11.07 -3.05 -12.87
CA ALA A 257 11.01 -2.30 -11.62
C ALA A 257 12.37 -1.73 -11.20
N THR A 258 12.35 -0.55 -10.61
CA THR A 258 13.50 0.11 -9.98
C THR A 258 13.33 0.12 -8.47
N PHE A 259 14.33 -0.38 -7.74
CA PHE A 259 14.46 -0.28 -6.30
C PHE A 259 15.72 0.54 -5.99
N ASP A 260 15.56 1.77 -5.50
CA ASP A 260 16.67 2.68 -5.23
C ASP A 260 16.67 3.12 -3.76
N THR A 261 17.84 3.04 -3.11
CA THR A 261 18.07 3.56 -1.75
C THR A 261 17.15 3.02 -0.65
N ASN A 262 16.43 1.92 -0.89
CA ASN A 262 15.60 1.27 0.13
C ASN A 262 16.44 0.66 1.27
N GLU A 263 16.00 0.83 2.52
CA GLU A 263 16.75 0.47 3.72
C GLU A 263 15.95 -0.44 4.69
N ALA A 264 16.56 -1.57 5.04
CA ALA A 264 16.19 -2.38 6.20
C ALA A 264 17.10 -2.02 7.40
N THR A 265 16.56 -1.26 8.36
CA THR A 265 17.35 -0.64 9.44
C THR A 265 17.78 -1.63 10.52
N VAL A 266 17.08 -2.76 10.69
CA VAL A 266 17.38 -3.75 11.74
C VAL A 266 17.66 -5.14 11.18
N GLY A 267 16.89 -5.54 10.18
CA GLY A 267 16.84 -6.91 9.69
C GLY A 267 17.31 -7.05 8.26
N ASN A 268 16.58 -7.84 7.49
CA ASN A 268 17.04 -8.35 6.19
C ASN A 268 16.29 -7.69 5.03
N GLY A 269 16.88 -7.75 3.84
CA GLY A 269 16.24 -7.34 2.59
C GLY A 269 16.06 -5.83 2.51
N GLY A 270 17.09 -5.10 2.10
CA GLY A 270 17.02 -3.64 2.03
C GLY A 270 15.94 -3.15 1.08
N ALA A 271 15.77 -3.83 -0.06
CA ALA A 271 14.61 -3.65 -0.91
C ALA A 271 13.53 -4.68 -0.57
N ILE A 272 13.82 -5.96 -0.76
CA ILE A 272 12.81 -7.03 -0.68
C ILE A 272 13.22 -8.05 0.39
N ALA A 273 12.33 -8.31 1.34
CA ALA A 273 12.42 -9.45 2.23
C ALA A 273 11.26 -10.41 1.97
N THR A 274 11.55 -11.63 1.53
CA THR A 274 10.53 -12.66 1.30
C THR A 274 10.74 -13.86 2.21
N HIS A 275 9.68 -14.24 2.90
CA HIS A 275 9.60 -15.46 3.71
C HIS A 275 8.64 -16.48 3.08
N GLY A 276 8.03 -16.14 1.94
CA GLY A 276 7.11 -16.98 1.19
C GLY A 276 7.69 -18.33 0.80
N SER A 277 6.92 -19.41 0.91
CA SER A 277 7.28 -20.72 0.33
C SER A 277 6.90 -20.87 -1.15
N GLY A 278 6.28 -19.85 -1.75
CA GLY A 278 5.89 -19.86 -3.16
C GLY A 278 7.03 -19.75 -4.15
N THR A 279 6.65 -19.50 -5.40
CA THR A 279 7.56 -19.23 -6.52
C THR A 279 7.68 -17.73 -6.73
N TRP A 280 8.88 -17.23 -7.02
CA TRP A 280 9.02 -15.83 -7.41
C TRP A 280 10.00 -15.61 -8.55
N SER A 281 9.76 -14.57 -9.34
CA SER A 281 10.62 -14.20 -10.46
C SER A 281 10.77 -12.69 -10.55
N ILE A 282 11.99 -12.24 -10.83
CA ILE A 282 12.30 -10.82 -11.06
C ILE A 282 12.97 -10.68 -12.42
N THR A 283 12.44 -9.82 -13.30
CA THR A 283 12.97 -9.65 -14.65
C THR A 283 13.18 -8.18 -14.99
N ASP A 284 14.24 -7.89 -15.77
CA ASP A 284 14.48 -6.56 -16.34
C ASP A 284 14.43 -5.44 -15.27
N SER A 285 14.97 -5.69 -14.08
CA SER A 285 14.84 -4.80 -12.92
C SER A 285 16.19 -4.32 -12.39
N SER A 286 16.20 -3.23 -11.64
CA SER A 286 17.42 -2.69 -11.02
C SER A 286 17.28 -2.48 -9.53
N PHE A 287 18.32 -2.86 -8.80
CA PHE A 287 18.48 -2.63 -7.36
C PHE A 287 19.73 -1.78 -7.14
N THR A 288 19.54 -0.50 -6.87
CA THR A 288 20.61 0.47 -6.66
C THR A 288 20.61 0.90 -5.20
N THR A 289 21.81 0.97 -4.60
CA THR A 289 22.07 1.51 -3.24
C THR A 289 21.23 0.95 -2.09
N SER A 290 20.43 -0.10 -2.32
CA SER A 290 19.60 -0.71 -1.28
C SER A 290 20.46 -1.33 -0.19
N SER A 291 20.06 -1.18 1.07
CA SER A 291 20.89 -1.62 2.19
C SER A 291 20.12 -2.32 3.30
N ALA A 292 20.76 -3.30 3.94
CA ALA A 292 20.22 -3.98 5.10
C ALA A 292 21.30 -4.09 6.18
N THR A 293 20.95 -3.83 7.44
CA THR A 293 21.89 -4.07 8.56
C THR A 293 22.09 -5.56 8.82
N GLY A 294 21.09 -6.39 8.51
CA GLY A 294 21.14 -7.84 8.46
C GLY A 294 21.67 -8.38 7.13
N ASN A 295 20.98 -9.37 6.55
CA ASN A 295 21.42 -10.07 5.34
C ASN A 295 20.65 -9.60 4.11
N GLY A 296 21.24 -9.76 2.93
CA GLY A 296 20.59 -9.45 1.65
C GLY A 296 20.38 -7.95 1.49
N GLY A 297 21.43 -7.23 1.12
CA GLY A 297 21.36 -5.76 1.06
C GLY A 297 20.29 -5.25 0.11
N ALA A 298 20.03 -5.97 -0.98
CA ALA A 298 18.84 -5.76 -1.80
C ALA A 298 17.75 -6.79 -1.47
N ILE A 299 18.06 -8.08 -1.63
CA ILE A 299 17.07 -9.15 -1.54
C ILE A 299 17.46 -10.16 -0.47
N TYR A 300 16.54 -10.40 0.46
CA TYR A 300 16.57 -11.55 1.35
C TYR A 300 15.50 -12.56 0.96
N ASN A 301 15.94 -13.77 0.63
CA ASN A 301 15.07 -14.90 0.35
C ASN A 301 15.13 -15.94 1.48
N GLY A 302 14.10 -15.98 2.30
CA GLY A 302 13.99 -16.80 3.50
C GLY A 302 13.60 -18.25 3.23
N SER A 303 12.62 -18.50 2.36
CA SER A 303 11.98 -19.83 2.28
C SER A 303 11.33 -20.22 0.96
N SER A 304 11.58 -19.51 -0.14
CA SER A 304 10.92 -19.82 -1.42
C SER A 304 11.22 -21.22 -1.94
N THR A 305 10.26 -21.85 -2.60
CA THR A 305 10.50 -23.14 -3.24
C THR A 305 11.35 -22.96 -4.50
N THR A 306 10.93 -22.06 -5.39
CA THR A 306 11.61 -21.76 -6.65
C THR A 306 11.78 -20.26 -6.81
N TRP A 307 12.92 -19.82 -7.32
CA TRP A 307 13.11 -18.43 -7.69
C TRP A 307 13.97 -18.23 -8.94
N SER A 308 13.74 -17.13 -9.65
CA SER A 308 14.59 -16.69 -10.76
C SER A 308 14.79 -15.18 -10.76
N ILE A 309 15.97 -14.76 -11.20
CA ILE A 309 16.22 -13.36 -11.58
C ILE A 309 16.86 -13.37 -12.96
N THR A 310 16.32 -12.58 -13.89
CA THR A 310 16.84 -12.50 -15.25
C THR A 310 16.98 -11.06 -15.74
N ASN A 311 18.06 -10.74 -16.46
CA ASN A 311 18.29 -9.43 -17.08
C ASN A 311 18.27 -8.25 -16.09
N SER A 312 18.71 -8.47 -14.84
CA SER A 312 18.62 -7.48 -13.78
C SER A 312 20.00 -7.02 -13.31
N THR A 313 20.04 -5.84 -12.68
CA THR A 313 21.27 -5.24 -12.15
C THR A 313 21.17 -5.01 -10.65
N PHE A 314 22.26 -5.29 -9.94
CA PHE A 314 22.48 -4.93 -8.56
C PHE A 314 23.70 -4.02 -8.49
N ASP A 315 23.52 -2.77 -8.12
CA ASP A 315 24.60 -1.79 -8.01
C ASP A 315 24.67 -1.21 -6.59
N THR A 316 25.82 -1.37 -5.96
CA THR A 316 26.13 -0.76 -4.66
C THR A 316 25.22 -1.23 -3.50
N SER A 317 24.45 -2.31 -3.69
CA SER A 317 23.66 -2.91 -2.60
C SER A 317 24.57 -3.42 -1.47
N THR A 318 24.20 -3.13 -0.23
CA THR A 318 25.07 -3.39 0.94
C THR A 318 24.36 -4.13 2.05
N ALA A 319 24.94 -5.23 2.53
CA ALA A 319 24.49 -5.95 3.72
C ALA A 319 25.48 -5.76 4.87
N GLY A 320 25.01 -5.51 6.09
CA GLY A 320 25.84 -5.59 7.29
C GLY A 320 26.30 -7.02 7.56
N GLY A 321 25.37 -7.97 7.40
CA GLY A 321 25.56 -9.42 7.44
C GLY A 321 26.05 -10.01 6.12
N ASN A 322 25.44 -11.12 5.69
CA ASN A 322 25.85 -11.87 4.50
C ASN A 322 25.04 -11.46 3.24
N GLY A 323 25.62 -11.68 2.06
CA GLY A 323 24.95 -11.47 0.78
C GLY A 323 24.72 -9.99 0.50
N GLY A 324 25.76 -9.28 0.05
CA GLY A 324 25.70 -7.82 -0.11
C GLY A 324 24.55 -7.35 -1.01
N ALA A 325 24.24 -8.09 -2.07
CA ALA A 325 23.03 -7.90 -2.85
C ALA A 325 21.96 -8.94 -2.46
N ILE A 326 22.27 -10.23 -2.60
CA ILE A 326 21.29 -11.31 -2.43
C ILE A 326 21.74 -12.26 -1.32
N TYR A 327 20.85 -12.50 -0.37
CA TYR A 327 20.95 -13.60 0.58
C TYR A 327 19.88 -14.64 0.30
N ASN A 328 20.30 -15.88 0.08
CA ASN A 328 19.39 -17.01 -0.08
C ASN A 328 19.54 -18.00 1.07
N ALA A 329 18.46 -18.20 1.84
CA ALA A 329 18.46 -18.90 3.12
C ALA A 329 18.01 -20.37 3.04
N SER A 330 17.07 -20.72 2.17
CA SER A 330 16.56 -22.10 2.12
C SER A 330 15.86 -22.52 0.82
N SER A 331 16.17 -21.90 -0.33
CA SER A 331 15.46 -22.23 -1.56
C SER A 331 15.76 -23.62 -2.12
N THR A 332 14.79 -24.29 -2.75
CA THR A 332 15.06 -25.57 -3.41
C THR A 332 15.72 -25.40 -4.78
N ASN A 333 15.21 -24.48 -5.62
CA ASN A 333 15.71 -24.23 -6.97
C ASN A 333 15.84 -22.72 -7.24
N GLY A 334 17.04 -22.26 -7.61
CA GLY A 334 17.33 -20.85 -7.88
C GLY A 334 18.05 -20.67 -9.21
N THR A 335 17.65 -19.68 -10.02
CA THR A 335 18.33 -19.34 -11.28
C THR A 335 18.66 -17.85 -11.33
N LEU A 336 19.90 -17.53 -11.72
CA LEU A 336 20.32 -16.18 -12.09
C LEU A 336 20.75 -16.23 -13.56
N GLU A 337 20.19 -15.36 -14.40
CA GLU A 337 20.55 -15.29 -15.82
C GLU A 337 20.75 -13.83 -16.25
N ASN A 338 21.84 -13.53 -16.94
CA ASN A 338 22.15 -12.18 -17.42
C ASN A 338 22.12 -11.11 -16.30
N ILE A 339 22.77 -11.39 -15.17
CA ILE A 339 22.79 -10.51 -14.00
C ILE A 339 24.12 -9.76 -13.91
N SER A 340 24.03 -8.46 -13.65
CA SER A 340 25.20 -7.62 -13.33
C SER A 340 25.24 -7.29 -11.85
N PHE A 341 26.36 -7.59 -11.19
CA PHE A 341 26.64 -7.14 -9.82
C PHE A 341 27.81 -6.16 -9.84
N THR A 342 27.55 -4.91 -9.43
CA THR A 342 28.55 -3.85 -9.36
C THR A 342 28.65 -3.35 -7.93
N ALA A 343 29.86 -3.31 -7.37
CA ALA A 343 30.15 -2.74 -6.04
C ALA A 343 29.30 -3.23 -4.85
N SER A 344 28.46 -4.26 -5.00
CA SER A 344 27.70 -4.84 -3.91
C SER A 344 28.63 -5.52 -2.90
N LYS A 345 28.35 -5.35 -1.60
CA LYS A 345 29.24 -5.84 -0.54
C LYS A 345 28.51 -6.29 0.72
N ALA A 346 29.02 -7.35 1.31
CA ALA A 346 28.79 -7.71 2.71
C ALA A 346 29.86 -7.03 3.58
N ILE A 347 29.46 -6.24 4.59
CA ILE A 347 30.40 -5.46 5.43
C ILE A 347 31.13 -6.38 6.41
N SER A 348 30.40 -7.22 7.14
CA SER A 348 30.95 -8.10 8.17
C SER A 348 30.65 -9.59 7.95
N GLY A 349 29.76 -9.91 7.00
CA GLY A 349 29.44 -11.29 6.62
C GLY A 349 30.15 -11.77 5.36
N ASN A 350 29.66 -12.90 4.86
CA ASN A 350 30.17 -13.61 3.71
C ASN A 350 29.35 -13.30 2.44
N GLY A 351 29.92 -13.62 1.28
CA GLY A 351 29.23 -13.47 0.00
C GLY A 351 29.08 -12.01 -0.41
N GLY A 352 30.16 -11.43 -0.97
CA GLY A 352 30.24 -10.01 -1.31
C GLY A 352 29.02 -9.52 -2.07
N ALA A 353 28.64 -10.19 -3.15
CA ALA A 353 27.37 -9.94 -3.83
C ALA A 353 26.29 -10.95 -3.40
N ILE A 354 26.60 -12.24 -3.44
CA ILE A 354 25.62 -13.30 -3.16
C ILE A 354 26.12 -14.19 -2.04
N TYR A 355 25.24 -14.48 -1.09
CA TYR A 355 25.43 -15.56 -0.13
C TYR A 355 24.30 -16.57 -0.25
N ASN A 356 24.67 -17.83 -0.37
CA ASN A 356 23.75 -18.94 -0.53
C ASN A 356 24.04 -20.02 0.52
N THR A 357 23.04 -20.37 1.31
CA THR A 357 23.16 -21.40 2.37
C THR A 357 22.88 -22.83 1.86
N VAL A 358 22.19 -22.98 0.73
CA VAL A 358 21.74 -24.29 0.25
C VAL A 358 22.71 -24.93 -0.74
N SER A 359 22.88 -26.25 -0.65
CA SER A 359 23.69 -27.07 -1.55
C SER A 359 22.94 -27.55 -2.81
N SER A 360 21.73 -27.04 -3.06
CA SER A 360 20.89 -27.45 -4.20
C SER A 360 21.33 -26.81 -5.53
N ASN A 361 20.76 -27.30 -6.64
CA ASN A 361 21.18 -26.98 -8.00
C ASN A 361 20.99 -25.48 -8.30
N TRP A 362 22.10 -24.76 -8.42
CA TRP A 362 22.15 -23.40 -8.97
C TRP A 362 22.66 -23.48 -10.41
N SER A 363 22.01 -22.75 -11.31
CA SER A 363 22.62 -22.36 -12.58
C SER A 363 22.87 -20.85 -12.55
N LEU A 364 24.10 -20.48 -12.90
CA LEU A 364 24.60 -19.13 -13.13
C LEU A 364 24.86 -18.94 -14.63
#